data_AF-A0AAW5ZIR8-F1
#
_entry.id   AF-A0AAW5ZIR8-F1
#
_cell.length_a   1.000
_cell.length_b   1.000
_cell.length_c   1.000
_cell.angle_alpha   90.00
_cell.angle_beta   90.00
_cell.angle_gamma   90.00
#
_symmetry.space_group_name_H-M   'P 1'
#
loop_
_entity.id
_entity.type
_entity.pdbx_description
1 polymer ?
#
loop_
_entity_poly.entity_id
_entity_poly.type
_entity_poly.pdbx_seq_one_letter_code
_entity_poly.pdbx_strand_id
1 'polypeptide(L)'
;MSTVVTTPLLAQGKPEQTEARPAYYIAEFEPAVAGAIRPYSERVESTIQPFGGRFIVRGGKLDALEGPSPKSVVVVIAFGSLERAQAWYHSPAYEKLKPIRHRAGTSRVYIVEGVTHP
;
A
#
# COMPACT_ATOMS: atom_id res chain seq x y z
N MET A 1 -12.36 14.56 -64.24
CA MET A 1 -11.24 14.13 -63.38
C MET A 1 -11.58 14.56 -61.96
N SER A 2 -12.02 13.64 -61.11
CA SER A 2 -12.48 13.95 -59.75
C SER A 2 -11.30 13.99 -58.80
N THR A 3 -11.04 15.16 -58.21
CA THR A 3 -10.01 15.36 -57.19
C THR A 3 -10.56 14.86 -55.85
N VAL A 4 -9.99 13.77 -55.32
CA VAL A 4 -10.28 13.29 -53.97
C VAL A 4 -9.47 14.14 -52.99
N VAL A 5 -10.17 14.87 -52.13
CA VAL A 5 -9.59 15.59 -50.99
C VAL A 5 -9.40 14.58 -49.86
N THR A 6 -8.15 14.19 -49.59
CA THR A 6 -7.79 13.35 -48.45
C THR A 6 -7.66 14.23 -47.20
N THR A 7 -8.69 14.23 -46.37
CA THR A 7 -8.65 14.78 -45.01
C THR A 7 -7.78 13.89 -44.12
N PRO A 8 -6.71 14.39 -43.46
CA PRO A 8 -5.98 13.59 -42.50
C PRO A 8 -6.79 13.40 -41.21
N LEU A 9 -6.88 12.14 -40.78
CA LEU A 9 -7.46 11.71 -39.51
C LEU A 9 -6.57 12.22 -38.36
N LEU A 10 -7.11 13.09 -37.50
CA LEU A 10 -6.47 13.50 -36.26
C LEU A 10 -6.15 12.26 -35.42
N ALA A 11 -4.85 12.06 -35.15
CA ALA A 11 -4.39 11.07 -34.19
C ALA A 11 -5.01 11.39 -32.82
N GLN A 12 -5.92 10.52 -32.37
CA GLN A 12 -6.46 10.55 -31.01
C GLN A 12 -5.30 10.22 -30.06
N GLY A 13 -4.80 11.24 -29.35
CA GLY A 13 -3.80 11.05 -28.30
C GLY A 13 -4.30 10.03 -27.28
N LYS A 14 -3.47 9.02 -27.01
CA LYS A 14 -3.65 8.09 -25.89
C LYS A 14 -3.82 8.95 -24.62
N PRO A 15 -4.81 8.70 -23.75
CA PRO A 15 -4.92 9.47 -22.51
C PRO A 15 -3.59 9.34 -21.80
N GLU A 16 -2.98 10.49 -21.54
CA GLU A 16 -1.75 10.64 -20.79
C GLU A 16 -1.97 9.95 -19.45
N GLN A 17 -1.44 8.74 -19.32
CA GLN A 17 -1.36 8.06 -18.04
C GLN A 17 -0.33 8.88 -17.26
N THR A 18 -0.79 9.89 -16.52
CA THR A 18 0.00 10.49 -15.45
C THR A 18 0.49 9.32 -14.62
N GLU A 19 1.79 9.04 -14.65
CA GLU A 19 2.38 7.91 -13.92
C GLU A 19 1.95 8.03 -12.46
N ALA A 20 1.04 7.15 -12.04
CA ALA A 20 0.44 7.25 -10.73
C ALA A 20 1.50 6.94 -9.68
N ARG A 21 1.79 7.91 -8.82
CA ARG A 21 2.72 7.73 -7.70
C ARG A 21 2.20 6.62 -6.78
N PRO A 22 2.97 5.54 -6.54
CA PRO A 22 2.55 4.53 -5.60
C PRO A 22 2.50 5.11 -4.19
N ALA A 23 1.81 4.44 -3.27
CA ALA A 23 1.89 4.77 -1.86
C ALA A 23 2.18 3.54 -1.02
N TYR A 24 2.84 3.75 0.12
CA TYR A 24 3.30 2.69 1.00
C TYR A 24 2.73 2.89 2.40
N TYR A 25 1.93 1.93 2.85
CA TYR A 25 1.64 1.78 4.27
C TYR A 25 2.82 1.08 4.93
N ILE A 26 3.43 1.74 5.91
CA ILE A 26 4.56 1.23 6.67
C ILE A 26 4.10 1.04 8.11
N ALA A 27 4.36 -0.14 8.65
CA ALA A 27 4.08 -0.46 10.05
C ALA A 27 5.28 -1.10 10.71
N GLU A 28 5.66 -0.56 11.86
CA GLU A 28 6.53 -1.21 12.85
C GLU A 28 5.63 -1.73 13.97
N PHE A 29 5.69 -3.02 14.27
CA PHE A 29 4.80 -3.66 15.25
C PHE A 29 5.54 -4.49 16.30
N GLU A 30 5.40 -4.09 17.56
CA GLU A 30 5.94 -4.76 18.75
C GLU A 30 4.85 -5.58 19.43
N PRO A 31 4.92 -6.93 19.36
CA PRO A 31 3.92 -7.78 20.00
C PRO A 31 4.02 -7.70 21.52
N ALA A 32 2.88 -7.62 22.21
CA ALA A 32 2.82 -7.68 23.67
C ALA A 32 3.28 -9.06 24.19
N VAL A 33 2.91 -10.13 23.46
CA VAL A 33 3.39 -11.51 23.68
C VAL A 33 3.56 -12.22 22.34
N ALA A 34 4.41 -13.24 22.30
CA ALA A 34 4.63 -14.03 21.10
C ALA A 34 3.30 -14.55 20.50
N GLY A 35 3.11 -14.35 19.19
CA GLY A 35 1.93 -14.83 18.46
C GLY A 35 0.66 -13.98 18.63
N ALA A 36 0.64 -12.94 19.47
CA ALA A 36 -0.56 -12.11 19.72
C ALA A 36 -1.18 -11.52 18.46
N ILE A 37 -0.38 -11.27 17.42
CA ILE A 37 -0.84 -10.66 16.16
C ILE A 37 -1.54 -11.63 15.20
N ARG A 38 -1.44 -12.95 15.44
CA ARG A 38 -1.91 -13.97 14.50
C ARG A 38 -3.37 -13.79 14.04
N PRO A 39 -4.36 -13.50 14.92
CA PRO A 39 -5.74 -13.32 14.49
C PRO A 39 -5.95 -12.14 13.53
N TYR A 40 -5.11 -11.10 13.63
CA TYR A 40 -5.09 -9.99 12.67
C TYR A 40 -4.42 -10.40 11.37
N SER A 41 -3.25 -11.05 11.45
CA SER A 41 -2.45 -11.45 10.28
C SER A 41 -3.18 -12.41 9.34
N GLU A 42 -4.06 -13.27 9.88
CA GLU A 42 -4.88 -14.22 9.09
C GLU A 42 -6.00 -13.53 8.29
N ARG A 43 -6.37 -12.29 8.63
CA ARG A 43 -7.55 -11.61 8.06
C ARG A 43 -7.21 -10.35 7.28
N VAL A 44 -6.08 -9.71 7.56
CA VAL A 44 -5.77 -8.39 7.00
C VAL A 44 -5.69 -8.40 5.47
N GLU A 45 -5.21 -9.48 4.87
CA GLU A 45 -5.00 -9.57 3.43
C GLU A 45 -6.29 -9.40 2.62
N SER A 46 -7.40 -9.98 3.08
CA SER A 46 -8.70 -9.83 2.39
C SER A 46 -9.23 -8.40 2.44
N THR A 47 -8.78 -7.58 3.39
CA THR A 47 -9.12 -6.15 3.45
C THR A 47 -8.31 -5.32 2.46
N ILE A 48 -7.10 -5.75 2.12
CA ILE A 48 -6.14 -5.02 1.28
C ILE A 48 -6.46 -5.20 -0.21
N GLN A 49 -6.78 -6.44 -0.62
CA GLN A 49 -6.96 -6.80 -2.04
C GLN A 49 -7.99 -5.95 -2.81
N PRO A 50 -9.17 -5.59 -2.26
CA PRO A 50 -10.13 -4.72 -2.96
C PRO A 50 -9.57 -3.32 -3.28
N PHE A 51 -8.55 -2.89 -2.52
CA PHE A 51 -7.86 -1.62 -2.70
C PHE A 51 -6.60 -1.74 -3.56
N GLY A 52 -6.37 -2.91 -4.19
CA GLY A 52 -5.22 -3.16 -5.06
C GLY A 52 -3.90 -3.12 -4.30
N GLY A 53 -3.95 -3.27 -2.97
CA GLY A 53 -2.75 -3.29 -2.16
C GLY A 53 -2.07 -4.66 -2.21
N ARG A 54 -0.75 -4.67 -1.98
CA ARG A 54 0.06 -5.89 -1.94
C ARG A 54 1.18 -5.78 -0.92
N PHE A 55 1.51 -6.89 -0.26
CA PHE A 55 2.66 -6.93 0.64
C PHE A 55 3.98 -6.80 -0.14
N ILE A 56 4.86 -5.94 0.35
CA ILE A 56 6.26 -5.81 -0.07
C ILE A 56 7.16 -6.43 1.01
N VAL A 57 6.87 -6.12 2.27
CA VAL A 57 7.57 -6.64 3.44
C VAL A 57 6.51 -7.14 4.43
N ARG A 58 6.71 -8.33 4.99
CA ARG A 58 5.78 -8.94 5.96
C ARG A 58 6.54 -9.67 7.06
N GLY A 59 7.42 -8.95 7.77
CA GLY A 59 8.23 -9.50 8.86
C GLY A 59 9.44 -10.34 8.42
N GLY A 60 10.04 -9.98 7.28
CA GLY A 60 11.29 -10.61 6.83
C GLY A 60 12.49 -10.28 7.73
N LYS A 61 13.66 -10.86 7.39
CA LYS A 61 14.92 -10.55 8.07
C LYS A 61 15.20 -9.05 7.98
N LEU A 62 15.43 -8.42 9.13
CA LEU A 62 15.80 -7.02 9.24
C LEU A 62 17.31 -6.92 9.49
N ASP A 63 17.97 -6.05 8.75
CA ASP A 63 19.36 -5.67 8.96
C ASP A 63 19.41 -4.18 9.30
N ALA A 64 19.80 -3.86 10.54
CA ALA A 64 19.80 -2.48 11.03
C ALA A 64 21.18 -1.86 10.76
N LEU A 65 21.23 -0.85 9.89
CA LEU A 65 22.49 -0.25 9.45
C LEU A 65 22.92 0.91 10.36
N GLU A 66 22.01 1.85 10.65
CA GLU A 66 22.30 3.06 11.43
C GLU A 66 21.10 3.47 12.31
N GLY A 67 21.39 4.07 13.47
CA GLY A 67 20.39 4.51 14.44
C GLY A 67 19.73 3.36 15.22
N PRO A 68 18.76 3.68 16.10
CA PRO A 68 18.01 2.65 16.81
C PRO A 68 17.24 1.76 15.82
N SER A 69 17.52 0.46 15.84
CA SER A 69 16.73 -0.51 15.09
C SER A 69 15.25 -0.42 15.49
N PRO A 70 14.31 -0.59 14.55
CA PRO A 70 12.94 -0.93 14.91
C PRO A 70 12.98 -2.08 15.91
N LYS A 71 12.26 -1.95 17.03
CA LYS A 71 12.23 -2.98 18.08
C LYS A 71 11.48 -4.25 17.65
N SER A 72 11.05 -4.31 16.38
CA SER A 72 9.79 -4.96 16.05
C SER A 72 9.67 -5.36 14.57
N VAL A 73 8.58 -6.07 14.27
CA VAL A 73 8.22 -6.56 12.92
C VAL A 73 7.94 -5.38 11.99
N VAL A 74 8.65 -5.31 10.87
CA VAL A 74 8.38 -4.33 9.81
C VAL A 74 7.44 -4.92 8.76
N VAL A 75 6.40 -4.17 8.40
CA VAL A 75 5.44 -4.49 7.35
C VAL A 75 5.36 -3.30 6.39
N VAL A 76 5.39 -3.60 5.09
CA VAL A 76 5.20 -2.61 4.03
C VAL A 76 4.16 -3.15 3.05
N ILE A 77 3.11 -2.36 2.80
CA ILE A 77 2.07 -2.65 1.81
C ILE A 77 2.07 -1.54 0.77
N ALA A 78 2.21 -1.90 -0.50
CA ALA A 78 2.15 -0.95 -1.61
C ALA A 78 0.73 -0.85 -2.17
N PHE A 79 0.32 0.36 -2.54
CA PHE A 79 -0.91 0.70 -3.24
C PHE A 79 -0.57 1.52 -4.49
N GLY A 80 -1.50 1.54 -5.46
CA GLY A 80 -1.33 2.30 -6.70
C GLY A 80 -1.41 3.83 -6.54
N SER A 81 -1.92 4.32 -5.40
CA SER A 81 -1.93 5.75 -5.07
C SER A 81 -2.13 5.98 -3.57
N LEU A 82 -1.89 7.21 -3.11
CA LEU A 82 -2.13 7.62 -1.71
C LEU A 82 -3.62 7.47 -1.34
N GLU A 83 -4.51 7.86 -2.23
CA GLU A 83 -5.97 7.78 -2.04
C GLU A 83 -6.41 6.33 -1.86
N ARG A 84 -5.84 5.39 -2.63
CA ARG A 84 -6.14 3.95 -2.49
C ARG A 84 -5.70 3.41 -1.13
N ALA A 85 -4.53 3.81 -0.65
CA ALA A 85 -4.02 3.42 0.66
C ALA A 85 -4.87 3.99 1.81
N GLN A 86 -5.26 5.26 1.71
CA GLN A 86 -6.14 5.91 2.69
C GLN A 86 -7.54 5.31 2.68
N ALA A 87 -8.11 5.06 1.50
CA ALA A 87 -9.41 4.43 1.35
C ALA A 87 -9.44 3.02 1.97
N TRP A 88 -8.36 2.25 1.82
CA TRP A 88 -8.20 0.99 2.53
C TRP A 88 -8.17 1.18 4.06
N TYR A 89 -7.32 2.09 4.54
CA TYR A 89 -7.12 2.31 5.98
C TYR A 89 -8.40 2.77 6.69
N HIS A 90 -9.23 3.55 6.01
CA HIS A 90 -10.52 4.04 6.50
C HIS A 90 -11.71 3.15 6.11
N SER A 91 -11.46 2.00 5.46
CA SER A 91 -12.54 1.11 5.04
C SER A 91 -13.26 0.50 6.24
N PRO A 92 -14.59 0.26 6.16
CA PRO A 92 -15.33 -0.40 7.24
C PRO A 92 -14.76 -1.78 7.62
N ALA A 93 -14.20 -2.50 6.64
CA ALA A 93 -13.57 -3.80 6.88
C ALA A 93 -12.29 -3.66 7.72
N TYR A 94 -11.39 -2.72 7.38
CA TYR A 94 -10.15 -2.53 8.12
C TYR A 94 -10.37 -1.82 9.46
N GLU A 95 -11.31 -0.88 9.55
CA GLU A 95 -11.74 -0.22 10.80
C GLU A 95 -12.18 -1.24 11.87
N LYS A 96 -12.91 -2.29 11.46
CA LYS A 96 -13.31 -3.40 12.36
C LYS A 96 -12.14 -4.30 12.75
N LEU A 97 -11.10 -4.37 11.93
CA LEU A 97 -9.98 -5.29 12.11
C LEU A 97 -8.83 -4.68 12.93
N LYS A 98 -8.50 -3.40 12.74
CA LYS A 98 -7.37 -2.73 13.41
C LYS A 98 -7.40 -2.79 14.96
N PRO A 99 -8.56 -2.84 15.67
CA PRO A 99 -8.57 -3.01 17.12
C PRO A 99 -7.94 -4.32 17.61
N ILE A 100 -7.95 -5.37 16.78
CA ILE A 100 -7.25 -6.63 17.10
C ILE A 100 -5.75 -6.37 17.18
N ARG A 101 -5.17 -5.67 16.19
CA ARG A 101 -3.75 -5.28 16.19
C ARG A 101 -3.41 -4.37 17.37
N HIS A 102 -4.27 -3.40 17.69
CA HIS A 102 -4.04 -2.48 18.82
C HIS A 102 -3.99 -3.20 20.18
N ARG A 103 -4.77 -4.29 20.36
CA ARG A 103 -4.71 -5.12 21.57
C ARG A 103 -3.54 -6.10 21.58
N ALA A 104 -3.02 -6.46 20.41
CA ALA A 104 -1.94 -7.42 20.28
C ALA A 104 -0.55 -6.85 20.61
N GLY A 105 -0.41 -5.53 20.65
CA GLY A 105 0.87 -4.87 20.87
C GLY A 105 0.87 -3.40 20.46
N THR A 106 2.04 -2.79 20.45
CA THR A 106 2.24 -1.39 20.07
C THR A 106 2.66 -1.30 18.61
N SER A 107 2.18 -0.27 17.92
CA SER A 107 2.53 -0.06 16.51
C SER A 107 2.81 1.40 16.21
N ARG A 108 3.80 1.65 15.36
CA ARG A 108 3.96 2.90 14.63
C ARG A 108 3.54 2.66 13.18
N VAL A 109 2.57 3.44 12.70
CA VAL A 109 1.98 3.24 11.36
C VAL A 109 1.84 4.58 10.66
N TYR A 110 2.17 4.61 9.37
CA TYR A 110 2.01 5.79 8.54
C TYR A 110 1.91 5.39 7.06
N ILE A 111 1.37 6.28 6.24
CA ILE A 111 1.32 6.11 4.79
C ILE A 111 2.22 7.20 4.19
N VAL A 112 3.07 6.81 3.24
CA VAL A 112 3.95 7.73 2.52
C VAL A 112 3.72 7.59 1.02
N GLU A 113 3.66 8.72 0.31
CA GLU A 113 3.64 8.74 -1.15
C GLU A 113 5.05 8.39 -1.68
N GLY A 114 5.10 7.55 -2.70
CA GLY A 114 6.31 7.21 -3.44
C GLY A 114 6.59 8.18 -4.58
N VAL A 115 7.75 8.03 -5.20
CA VAL A 115 8.08 8.73 -6.44
C VAL A 115 7.56 7.95 -7.65
N THR A 116 7.31 8.66 -8.75
CA THR A 116 7.23 8.04 -10.07
C THR A 116 8.60 7.48 -10.41
N HIS A 117 8.68 6.18 -10.66
CA HIS A 117 9.92 5.56 -11.12
C HIS A 117 10.03 5.82 -12.63
N PRO A 118 11.16 6.37 -13.12
CA PRO A 118 11.39 6.53 -14.55
C PRO A 118 11.51 5.18 -15.28
#